data_AF-A0A1R0GXE3-F1
#
_entry.id   AF-A0A1R0GXE3-F1
#
_cell.length_a   1.000
_cell.length_b   1.000
_cell.length_c   1.000
_cell.angle_alpha   90.00
_cell.angle_beta   90.00
_cell.angle_gamma   90.00
#
_symmetry.space_group_name_H-M   'P 1'
#
loop_
_entity.id
_entity.type
_entity.pdbx_description
1 polymer ?
#
loop_
_entity_poly.entity_id
_entity_poly.type
_entity_poly.pdbx_seq_one_letter_code
_entity_poly.pdbx_strand_id
1 'polypeptide(L)'
;MDPPMASRFISRLGMRHQMAEVTNSSGSRYNNGEIGRMIDRIFYTGFNSRENWCTASKYIDISDHMPITAEWNFDSLEIPAKKIKINANRILLAADQLIN
;
A
#
# COMPACT_ATOMS: atom_id res chain seq x y z
N MET A 1 14.57 -9.38 2.99
CA MET A 1 13.83 -10.13 1.94
C MET A 1 13.89 -9.30 0.67
N ASP A 2 14.07 -9.91 -0.51
CA ASP A 2 14.09 -9.13 -1.75
C ASP A 2 12.69 -8.57 -2.07
N PRO A 3 12.57 -7.33 -2.60
CA PRO A 3 11.28 -6.69 -2.84
C PRO A 3 10.29 -7.53 -3.68
N PRO A 4 10.72 -8.22 -4.76
CA PRO A 4 9.81 -9.09 -5.51
C PRO A 4 9.28 -10.27 -4.69
N MET A 5 10.09 -10.80 -3.77
CA MET A 5 9.70 -11.91 -2.91
C MET A 5 8.67 -11.46 -1.87
N ALA A 6 8.90 -10.30 -1.25
CA ALA A 6 7.96 -9.71 -0.30
C ALA A 6 6.62 -9.37 -0.96
N SER A 7 6.65 -8.74 -2.13
CA SER A 7 5.42 -8.43 -2.88
C SER A 7 4.65 -9.69 -3.30
N ARG A 8 5.35 -10.76 -3.74
CA ARG A 8 4.71 -12.05 -4.02
C ARG A 8 4.07 -12.66 -2.77
N PHE A 9 4.73 -12.56 -1.62
CA PHE A 9 4.19 -13.05 -0.35
C PHE A 9 2.90 -12.32 0.02
N ILE A 10 2.90 -10.98 0.00
CA ILE A 10 1.70 -10.18 0.29
C ILE A 10 0.58 -10.48 -0.73
N SER A 11 0.92 -10.64 -2.02
CA SER A 11 -0.06 -10.98 -3.07
C SER A 11 -0.78 -12.31 -2.82
N ARG A 12 -0.08 -13.31 -2.24
CA ARG A 12 -0.65 -14.62 -1.88
C ARG A 12 -1.69 -14.52 -0.77
N LEU A 13 -1.68 -13.45 0.02
CA LEU A 13 -2.70 -13.17 1.03
C LEU A 13 -3.99 -12.58 0.42
N GLY A 14 -4.07 -12.47 -0.92
CA GLY A 14 -5.24 -11.94 -1.63
C GLY A 14 -5.34 -10.42 -1.62
N MET A 15 -4.35 -9.71 -1.06
CA MET A 15 -4.35 -8.26 -1.01
C MET A 15 -3.65 -7.66 -2.22
N ARG A 16 -4.40 -6.89 -3.02
CA ARG A 16 -3.79 -5.96 -3.98
C ARG A 16 -3.12 -4.85 -3.17
N HIS A 17 -1.84 -4.62 -3.40
CA HIS A 17 -1.05 -3.66 -2.65
C HIS A 17 -0.14 -2.88 -3.59
N GLN A 18 0.33 -1.75 -3.10
CA GLN A 18 1.41 -0.97 -3.67
C GLN A 18 2.58 -0.98 -2.69
N MET A 19 3.77 -0.65 -3.18
CA MET A 19 4.98 -0.52 -2.38
C MET A 19 5.41 0.94 -2.43
N ALA A 20 5.66 1.54 -1.26
CA ALA A 20 6.15 2.91 -1.19
C ALA A 20 7.57 2.99 -1.74
N GLU A 21 7.84 4.02 -2.52
CA GLU A 21 9.11 4.29 -3.15
C GLU A 21 10.02 5.07 -2.19
N VAL A 22 10.97 4.36 -1.59
CA VAL A 22 11.93 4.97 -0.66
C VAL A 22 12.94 5.80 -1.46
N THR A 23 12.85 7.11 -1.35
CA THR A 23 13.76 8.06 -1.99
C THR A 23 15.04 8.26 -1.17
N ASN A 24 16.12 8.68 -1.84
CA ASN A 24 17.38 9.12 -1.23
C ASN A 24 18.08 8.08 -0.30
N SER A 25 17.90 6.79 -0.56
CA SER A 25 18.53 5.76 0.25
C SER A 25 19.19 4.67 -0.59
N SER A 26 20.47 4.45 -0.30
CA SER A 26 21.25 3.30 -0.76
C SER A 26 20.98 2.04 0.09
N GLY A 27 20.29 2.18 1.23
CA GLY A 27 20.21 1.14 2.26
C GLY A 27 19.43 1.53 3.51
N SER A 28 18.90 0.52 4.21
CA SER A 28 18.16 0.70 5.48
C SER A 28 18.77 -0.07 6.64
N ARG A 29 19.94 -0.69 6.46
CA ARG A 29 20.61 -1.47 7.49
C ARG A 29 22.09 -1.11 7.55
N TYR A 30 22.64 -1.02 8.75
CA TYR A 30 24.07 -0.95 8.97
C TYR A 30 24.68 -2.36 8.99
N ASN A 31 25.78 -2.53 8.28
CA ASN A 31 26.57 -3.75 8.28
C ASN A 31 28.04 -3.38 8.40
N ASN A 32 28.67 -3.71 9.53
CA ASN A 32 30.08 -3.39 9.82
C ASN A 32 30.44 -1.90 9.60
N GLY A 33 29.53 -0.98 9.96
CA GLY A 33 29.75 0.46 9.82
C GLY A 33 29.44 1.03 8.42
N GLU A 34 29.09 0.19 7.46
CA GLU A 34 28.66 0.61 6.12
C GLU A 34 27.15 0.49 5.95
N ILE A 35 26.60 1.32 5.06
CA ILE A 35 25.19 1.25 4.68
C ILE A 35 25.00 0.04 3.75
N GLY A 36 24.32 -0.97 4.25
CA GLY A 36 23.99 -2.20 3.53
C GLY A 36 22.76 -2.06 2.63
N ARG A 37 22.15 -3.19 2.27
CA ARG A 37 20.98 -3.20 1.38
C ARG A 37 19.74 -2.62 2.05
N MET A 38 18.85 -2.06 1.24
CA MET A 38 17.54 -1.66 1.72
C MET A 38 16.68 -2.91 1.87
N ILE A 39 16.31 -3.25 3.10
CA ILE A 39 15.54 -4.46 3.44
C ILE A 39 14.22 -4.16 4.14
N ASP A 40 14.08 -2.97 4.69
CA ASP A 40 12.84 -2.45 5.24
C ASP A 40 12.03 -1.82 4.09
N ARG A 41 10.74 -2.12 4.02
CA ARG A 41 9.82 -1.60 3.00
C ARG A 41 8.44 -1.39 3.61
N ILE A 42 7.70 -0.42 3.06
CA ILE A 42 6.29 -0.21 3.41
C ILE A 42 5.43 -0.62 2.22
N PHE A 43 4.49 -1.54 2.49
CA PHE A 43 3.44 -1.94 1.55
C PHE A 43 2.11 -1.40 2.05
N TYR A 44 1.28 -0.88 1.14
CA TYR A 44 0.01 -0.27 1.48
C TYR A 44 -1.09 -0.63 0.48
N THR A 45 -2.33 -0.44 0.88
CA THR A 45 -3.53 -0.62 0.03
C THR A 45 -4.64 0.30 0.50
N GLY A 46 -5.67 0.48 -0.33
CA GLY A 46 -6.84 1.30 0.02
C GLY A 46 -6.70 2.80 -0.21
N PHE A 47 -5.53 3.28 -0.64
CA PHE A 47 -5.32 4.67 -1.06
C PHE A 47 -5.53 4.81 -2.57
N ASN A 48 -6.13 5.93 -2.98
CA ASN A 48 -6.32 6.27 -4.39
C ASN A 48 -5.10 6.94 -5.02
N SER A 49 -4.12 7.35 -4.22
CA SER A 49 -2.86 7.94 -4.67
C SER A 49 -1.66 7.19 -4.10
N ARG A 50 -0.49 7.48 -4.66
CA ARG A 50 0.78 7.10 -4.04
C ARG A 50 1.06 7.93 -2.80
N GLU A 51 2.05 7.50 -2.03
CA GLU A 51 2.69 8.30 -0.99
C GLU A 51 3.17 9.66 -1.53
N ASN A 52 3.09 10.69 -0.70
CA ASN A 52 3.69 12.01 -0.99
C ASN A 52 5.21 11.90 -1.01
N TRP A 53 5.75 11.19 -0.02
CA TRP A 53 7.17 10.88 0.10
C TRP A 53 7.37 9.65 0.97
N CYS A 54 8.50 8.99 0.75
CA CYS A 54 9.02 7.95 1.63
C CYS A 54 10.55 8.06 1.69
N THR A 55 11.14 8.01 2.87
CA THR A 55 12.59 8.17 3.10
C THR A 55 13.10 7.24 4.19
N ALA A 56 14.39 6.89 4.12
CA ALA A 56 15.10 6.23 5.21
C ALA A 56 15.94 7.26 5.98
N SER A 57 15.84 7.28 7.31
CA SER A 57 16.62 8.20 8.13
C SER A 57 17.94 7.57 8.55
N LYS A 58 19.04 8.11 8.03
CA LYS A 58 20.42 7.73 8.39
C LYS A 58 20.94 8.43 9.64
N TYR A 59 20.18 9.40 10.15
CA TYR A 59 20.60 10.28 11.24
C TYR A 59 20.16 9.78 12.61
N ILE A 60 19.48 8.63 12.65
CA ILE A 60 18.98 8.00 13.86
C ILE A 60 19.80 6.74 14.10
N ASP A 61 20.83 6.86 14.95
CA ASP A 61 21.76 5.78 15.29
C ASP A 61 21.36 5.12 16.61
N ILE A 62 20.19 4.48 16.62
CA ILE A 62 19.64 3.79 17.79
C ILE A 62 19.50 2.27 17.57
N SER A 63 19.80 1.79 16.37
CA SER A 63 19.55 0.43 15.91
C SER A 63 20.45 0.09 14.73
N ASP A 64 20.68 -1.21 14.48
CA ASP A 64 21.33 -1.69 13.26
C ASP A 64 20.42 -1.53 12.02
N HIS A 65 19.14 -1.19 12.22
CA HIS A 65 18.19 -0.79 11.18
C HIS A 65 17.90 0.72 11.21
N MET A 66 17.87 1.33 10.03
CA MET A 66 17.43 2.70 9.83
C MET A 66 15.90 2.75 9.76
N PRO A 67 15.25 3.68 10.47
CA PRO A 67 13.82 3.85 10.33
C PRO A 67 13.47 4.34 8.92
N ILE A 68 12.40 3.77 8.37
CA ILE A 68 11.78 4.23 7.14
C ILE A 68 10.44 4.90 7.47
N THR A 69 10.23 6.08 6.89
CA THR A 69 9.04 6.89 7.13
C THR A 69 8.39 7.20 5.79
N ALA A 70 7.05 7.15 5.75
CA ALA A 70 6.27 7.51 4.59
C ALA A 70 5.06 8.35 5.01
N GLU A 71 4.62 9.22 4.11
CA GLU A 71 3.48 10.11 4.33
C GLU A 71 2.47 9.97 3.18
N TRP A 72 1.19 9.95 3.53
CA TRP A 72 0.08 9.96 2.59
C TRP A 72 -0.86 11.11 2.89
N ASN A 73 -1.46 11.69 1.85
CA ASN A 73 -2.62 12.55 2.01
C ASN A 73 -3.89 11.70 2.19
N PHE A 74 -4.54 11.84 3.34
CA PHE A 74 -5.79 11.16 3.70
C PHE A 74 -7.02 11.68 2.96
N ASP A 75 -6.96 12.88 2.36
CA ASP A 75 -8.05 13.44 1.54
C ASP A 75 -8.38 12.57 0.31
N SER A 76 -7.49 11.64 -0.02
CA SER A 76 -7.66 10.66 -1.11
C SER A 76 -8.40 9.37 -0.70
N LEU A 77 -8.85 9.23 0.55
CA LEU A 77 -9.57 8.06 1.07
C LEU A 77 -11.03 7.96 0.60
N GLU A 78 -11.44 8.66 -0.45
CA GLU A 78 -12.75 8.41 -1.05
C GLU A 78 -12.82 6.95 -1.50
N ILE A 79 -13.47 6.11 -0.69
CA ILE A 79 -13.88 4.78 -1.10
C ILE A 79 -14.88 5.05 -2.23
N PRO A 80 -14.54 4.73 -3.50
CA PRO A 80 -15.46 5.01 -4.59
C PRO A 80 -16.76 4.30 -4.27
N ALA A 81 -17.86 5.06 -4.21
CA ALA A 81 -19.16 4.51 -3.89
C ALA A 81 -19.38 3.27 -4.74
N LYS A 82 -19.59 2.12 -4.08
CA LYS A 82 -19.71 0.84 -4.77
C LYS A 82 -20.78 1.00 -5.84
N LYS A 83 -20.39 0.99 -7.12
CA LYS A 83 -21.36 1.12 -8.22
C LYS A 83 -22.39 0.01 -8.04
N ILE A 84 -23.60 0.42 -7.71
CA ILE A 84 -24.73 -0.48 -7.56
C ILE A 84 -24.99 -1.05 -8.96
N LYS A 85 -24.47 -2.26 -9.22
CA LYS A 85 -24.69 -2.97 -10.50
C LYS A 85 -26.16 -3.29 -10.73
N ILE A 86 -26.94 -3.40 -9.65
CA ILE A 86 -28.33 -3.82 -9.67
C ILE A 86 -29.19 -2.70 -9.11
N ASN A 87 -29.94 -2.02 -9.97
CA ASN A 87 -30.89 -1.02 -9.53
C ASN A 87 -32.11 -1.72 -8.88
N ALA A 88 -32.11 -1.80 -7.55
CA ALA A 88 -33.18 -2.44 -6.77
C ALA A 88 -34.56 -1.83 -7.08
N ASN A 89 -34.63 -0.53 -7.35
CA ASN A 89 -35.89 0.14 -7.70
C ASN A 89 -36.42 -0.36 -9.05
N ARG A 90 -35.54 -0.62 -10.03
CA ARG A 90 -35.96 -1.22 -11.31
C ARG A 90 -36.46 -2.66 -11.16
N ILE A 91 -35.92 -3.41 -10.19
CA ILE A 91 -36.40 -4.77 -9.90
C ILE A 91 -37.77 -4.72 -9.24
N LEU A 92 -37.97 -3.85 -8.25
CA LEU A 92 -39.27 -3.65 -7.61
C LEU A 92 -40.36 -3.23 -8.61
N LEU A 93 -40.03 -2.32 -9.53
CA LEU A 93 -40.96 -1.88 -10.58
C LEU A 93 -41.30 -2.96 -11.61
N ALA A 94 -40.43 -3.97 -11.78
CA ALA A 94 -40.62 -5.08 -12.70
C ALA A 94 -41.07 -6.37 -12.00
N ALA A 95 -41.30 -6.35 -10.68
CA ALA A 95 -41.64 -7.53 -9.90
C ALA A 95 -42.91 -8.22 -10.43
N ASP A 96 -43.91 -7.41 -10.81
CA ASP A 96 -45.18 -7.90 -11.37
C ASP A 96 -45.04 -8.47 -12.79
N GLN A 97 -43.92 -8.24 -13.49
CA GLN A 97 -43.62 -8.79 -14.82
C GLN A 97 -42.75 -10.05 -14.75
N LEU A 98 -42.20 -10.37 -13.59
CA LEU A 98 -41.29 -11.50 -13.38
C LEU A 98 -42.00 -12.74 -12.83
N ILE A 99 -43.21 -12.58 -12.32
CA ILE A 99 -44.06 -13.68 -11.86
C ILE A 99 -45.04 -14.01 -12.99
N ASN A 100 -44.64 -14.94 -13.86
CA ASN A 100 -45.52 -15.73 -14.74
C ASN A 100 -45.42 -17.20 -14.31
#